data_AF-A0A816XYX3-F1
#
_entry.id   AF-A0A816XYX3-F1
#
_cell.length_a   1.000
_cell.length_b   1.000
_cell.length_c   1.000
_cell.angle_alpha   90.00
_cell.angle_beta   90.00
_cell.angle_gamma   90.00
#
_symmetry.space_group_name_H-M   'P 1'
#
loop_
_entity.id
_entity.type
_entity.pdbx_description
1 polymer ?
#
loop_
_entity_poly.entity_id
_entity_poly.type
_entity_poly.pdbx_seq_one_letter_code
_entity_poly.pdbx_strand_id
1 'polypeptide(L)'
;MPNKDELQQFSADHALFNSAMTTVKDQSRIGSCTANSLAGAYEYLFKKSAGSNIDVSRLFIYYNARALNAQMYGIANTGYSMTDAIAALEQYGTCFELIWPYKISYVNVQPSEATYEQA
;
A
#
# COMPACT_ATOMS: atom_id res chain seq x y z
N MET A 1 -26.30 -25.35 2.21
CA MET A 1 -25.29 -25.28 3.28
C MET A 1 -24.06 -26.00 2.77
N PRO A 2 -22.84 -25.49 3.00
CA PRO A 2 -21.63 -26.16 2.54
C PRO A 2 -21.46 -27.51 3.24
N ASN A 3 -20.93 -28.49 2.51
CA ASN A 3 -20.61 -29.82 3.03
C ASN A 3 -19.26 -29.81 3.77
N LYS A 4 -18.90 -30.96 4.37
CA LYS A 4 -17.68 -31.10 5.18
C LYS A 4 -16.41 -30.82 4.37
N ASP A 5 -16.35 -31.27 3.12
CA ASP A 5 -15.19 -31.10 2.25
C ASP A 5 -15.05 -29.63 1.82
N GLU A 6 -16.16 -28.95 1.52
CA GLU A 6 -16.20 -27.51 1.21
C GLU A 6 -15.73 -26.66 2.40
N LEU A 7 -16.13 -27.01 3.63
CA LEU A 7 -15.68 -26.33 4.84
C LEU A 7 -14.17 -26.54 5.09
N GLN A 8 -13.68 -27.75 4.82
CA GLN A 8 -12.27 -28.08 4.99
C GLN A 8 -11.39 -27.37 3.96
N GLN A 9 -11.86 -27.31 2.70
CA GLN A 9 -11.20 -26.56 1.64
C GLN A 9 -11.17 -25.06 1.95
N PHE A 10 -12.29 -24.46 2.37
CA PHE A 10 -12.33 -23.06 2.78
C PHE A 10 -11.33 -22.74 3.91
N SER A 11 -11.23 -23.63 4.90
CA SER A 11 -10.26 -23.46 5.99
C SER A 11 -8.81 -23.54 5.51
N ALA A 12 -8.51 -24.45 4.56
CA ALA A 12 -7.17 -24.59 3.99
C ALA A 12 -6.79 -23.35 3.17
N ASP A 13 -7.70 -22.88 2.31
CA ASP A 13 -7.49 -21.68 1.49
C ASP A 13 -7.33 -20.42 2.35
N HIS A 14 -8.12 -20.31 3.43
CA HIS A 14 -8.00 -19.21 4.38
C HIS A 14 -6.66 -19.21 5.11
N ALA A 15 -6.16 -20.40 5.52
CA ALA A 15 -4.84 -20.53 6.15
C ALA A 15 -3.72 -20.14 5.17
N LEU A 16 -3.80 -20.57 3.92
CA LEU A 16 -2.84 -20.21 2.87
C LEU A 16 -2.86 -18.69 2.61
N PHE A 17 -4.05 -18.09 2.49
CA PHE A 17 -4.19 -16.64 2.33
C PHE A 17 -3.55 -15.88 3.50
N ASN A 18 -3.91 -16.22 4.74
CA ASN A 18 -3.38 -15.54 5.93
C ASN A 18 -1.86 -15.72 6.08
N SER A 19 -1.29 -16.83 5.62
CA SER A 19 0.15 -17.07 5.68
C SER A 19 0.96 -16.02 4.89
N ALA A 20 0.36 -15.46 3.83
CA ALA A 20 0.97 -14.43 2.99
C ALA A 20 0.55 -13.00 3.36
N MET A 21 -0.40 -12.81 4.28
CA MET A 21 -0.73 -11.47 4.78
C MET A 21 0.41 -10.90 5.62
N THR A 22 0.57 -9.57 5.58
CA THR A 22 1.47 -8.81 6.45
C THR A 22 0.72 -8.23 7.64
N THR A 23 1.47 -7.65 8.58
CA THR A 23 0.91 -7.03 9.77
C THR A 23 -0.07 -5.91 9.40
N VAL A 24 -1.22 -5.87 10.08
CA VAL A 24 -2.21 -4.81 9.92
C VAL A 24 -1.56 -3.45 10.17
N LYS A 25 -1.72 -2.53 9.21
CA LYS A 25 -1.16 -1.19 9.25
C LYS A 25 -2.14 -0.23 9.92
N ASP A 26 -1.62 0.67 10.76
CA ASP A 26 -2.40 1.79 11.32
C ASP A 26 -2.29 3.03 10.41
N GLN A 27 -3.43 3.48 9.86
CA GLN A 27 -3.51 4.68 9.02
C GLN A 27 -3.62 6.00 9.81
N SER A 28 -3.71 5.91 11.15
CA SER A 28 -3.94 7.04 12.03
C SER A 28 -5.15 7.88 11.61
N ARG A 29 -5.07 9.21 11.74
CA ARG A 29 -6.12 10.17 11.36
C ARG A 29 -5.96 10.74 9.94
N ILE A 30 -5.28 10.02 9.05
CA ILE A 30 -5.02 10.43 7.66
C ILE A 30 -5.98 9.70 6.72
N GLY A 31 -6.49 10.37 5.67
CA GLY A 31 -7.31 9.78 4.62
C GLY A 31 -6.53 8.89 3.64
N SER A 32 -5.68 7.99 4.15
CA SER A 32 -4.71 7.20 3.39
C SER A 32 -5.08 5.71 3.27
N CYS A 33 -6.35 5.35 3.48
CA CYS A 33 -6.80 3.96 3.40
C CYS A 33 -6.40 3.29 2.08
N THR A 34 -6.53 3.99 0.95
CA THR A 34 -6.11 3.50 -0.37
C THR A 34 -4.62 3.16 -0.43
N ALA A 35 -3.74 4.01 0.13
CA ALA A 35 -2.31 3.71 0.22
C ALA A 35 -2.02 2.50 1.12
N ASN A 36 -2.71 2.39 2.27
CA ASN A 36 -2.52 1.27 3.19
C ASN A 36 -2.96 -0.05 2.53
N SER A 37 -4.11 -0.06 1.85
CA SER A 37 -4.60 -1.22 1.12
C SER A 37 -3.66 -1.62 -0.01
N LEU A 38 -3.14 -0.66 -0.78
CA LEU A 38 -2.23 -0.95 -1.89
C LEU A 38 -0.85 -1.43 -1.40
N ALA A 39 -0.32 -0.85 -0.32
CA ALA A 39 0.89 -1.34 0.33
C ALA A 39 0.71 -2.80 0.81
N GLY A 40 -0.39 -3.11 1.50
CA GLY A 40 -0.68 -4.48 1.93
C GLY A 40 -0.81 -5.46 0.76
N ALA A 41 -1.46 -5.06 -0.33
CA ALA A 41 -1.56 -5.88 -1.53
C ALA A 41 -0.19 -6.14 -2.19
N TYR A 42 0.65 -5.10 -2.28
CA TYR A 42 2.01 -5.22 -2.81
C TYR A 42 2.86 -6.17 -1.95
N GLU A 43 2.88 -5.95 -0.63
CA GLU A 43 3.63 -6.77 0.32
C GLU A 43 3.16 -8.23 0.31
N TYR A 44 1.85 -8.48 0.21
CA TYR A 44 1.28 -9.82 0.07
C TYR A 44 1.79 -10.53 -1.18
N LEU A 45 1.75 -9.85 -2.33
CA LEU A 45 2.23 -10.41 -3.60
C LEU A 45 3.73 -10.68 -3.56
N PHE A 46 4.51 -9.77 -2.98
CA PHE A 46 5.95 -9.95 -2.78
C PHE A 46 6.24 -11.15 -1.87
N LYS A 47 5.54 -11.28 -0.74
CA LYS A 47 5.74 -12.41 0.17
C LYS A 47 5.39 -13.74 -0.51
N LYS A 48 4.32 -13.76 -1.32
CA LYS A 48 3.93 -14.96 -2.06
C LYS A 48 4.97 -15.37 -3.12
N SER A 49 5.65 -14.41 -3.75
CA SER A 49 6.64 -14.69 -4.81
C SER A 49 8.05 -14.93 -4.27
N ALA A 50 8.49 -14.15 -3.29
CA ALA A 50 9.86 -14.12 -2.77
C ALA A 50 10.03 -14.84 -1.43
N GLY A 51 8.95 -15.22 -0.74
CA GLY A 51 9.00 -15.92 0.55
C GLY A 51 9.50 -15.08 1.73
N SER A 52 9.68 -13.77 1.54
CA SER A 52 10.15 -12.84 2.57
C SER A 52 9.22 -11.62 2.69
N ASN A 53 9.23 -10.97 3.86
CA ASN A 53 8.43 -9.78 4.11
C ASN A 53 9.21 -8.53 3.70
N ILE A 54 8.48 -7.55 3.17
CA ILE A 54 8.96 -6.18 2.97
C ILE A 54 7.95 -5.21 3.58
N ASP A 55 8.37 -3.96 3.74
CA ASP A 55 7.49 -2.86 4.13
C ASP A 55 7.65 -1.72 3.14
N VAL A 56 6.60 -1.41 2.38
CA VAL A 56 6.63 -0.36 1.36
C VAL A 56 6.02 0.93 1.89
N SER A 57 6.57 2.07 1.47
CA SER A 57 6.17 3.37 2.01
C SER A 57 4.74 3.72 1.59
N ARG A 58 3.85 3.72 2.57
CA ARG A 58 2.46 4.13 2.38
C ARG A 58 2.37 5.62 2.05
N LEU A 59 3.24 6.46 2.62
CA LEU A 59 3.23 7.89 2.34
C LEU A 59 3.81 8.24 0.96
N PHE A 60 4.71 7.44 0.41
CA PHE A 60 5.19 7.62 -0.95
C PHE A 60 4.06 7.35 -1.96
N ILE A 61 3.36 6.22 -1.80
CA ILE A 61 2.16 5.90 -2.58
C ILE A 61 1.10 7.01 -2.41
N TYR A 62 0.87 7.44 -1.17
CA TYR A 62 -0.13 8.47 -0.83
C TYR A 62 0.17 9.85 -1.44
N TYR A 63 1.45 10.24 -1.46
CA TYR A 63 1.87 11.50 -2.08
C TYR A 63 1.69 11.44 -3.59
N ASN A 64 2.26 10.42 -4.24
CA ASN A 64 2.28 10.32 -5.70
C ASN A 64 0.87 10.17 -6.31
N ALA A 65 -0.02 9.40 -5.68
CA ALA A 65 -1.40 9.26 -6.14
C ALA A 65 -2.19 10.57 -6.11
N ARG A 66 -1.93 11.43 -5.11
CA ARG A 66 -2.52 12.77 -5.06
C ARG A 66 -1.83 13.74 -6.00
N ALA A 67 -0.50 13.67 -6.12
CA ALA A 67 0.27 14.53 -7.02
C ALA A 67 -0.14 14.32 -8.49
N LEU A 68 -0.41 13.08 -8.89
CA LEU A 68 -0.94 12.73 -10.22
C LEU A 68 -2.24 13.49 -10.55
N ASN A 69 -3.11 13.64 -9.54
CA ASN A 69 -4.41 14.31 -9.66
C ASN A 69 -4.40 15.79 -9.26
N ALA A 70 -3.29 16.27 -8.68
CA ALA A 70 -3.18 17.61 -8.12
C ALA A 70 -3.10 18.72 -9.18
N GLN A 71 -2.99 18.39 -10.48
CA GLN A 71 -2.95 19.36 -11.57
C GLN A 71 -4.16 20.32 -11.56
N MET A 72 -5.29 19.93 -10.95
CA MET A 72 -6.51 20.73 -10.94
C MET A 72 -6.80 21.43 -9.59
N TYR A 73 -6.33 20.90 -8.44
CA TYR A 73 -6.76 21.38 -7.11
C TYR A 73 -5.66 21.45 -6.02
N GLY A 74 -4.39 21.18 -6.34
CA GLY A 74 -3.31 21.12 -5.36
C GLY A 74 -3.33 19.87 -4.46
N ILE A 75 -2.34 19.74 -3.57
CA ILE A 75 -2.21 18.58 -2.67
C ILE A 75 -3.00 18.82 -1.38
N ALA A 76 -4.16 18.19 -1.26
CA ALA A 76 -4.99 18.20 -0.05
C ALA A 76 -5.14 16.79 0.55
N ASN A 77 -5.53 16.68 1.82
CA ASN A 77 -5.82 15.40 2.48
C ASN A 77 -7.26 14.94 2.15
N THR A 78 -7.57 14.78 0.86
CA THR A 78 -8.92 14.49 0.35
C THR A 78 -9.15 13.03 -0.05
N GLY A 79 -8.15 12.16 0.18
CA GLY A 79 -8.15 10.81 -0.38
C GLY A 79 -8.03 10.82 -1.92
N TYR A 80 -8.03 9.63 -2.53
CA TYR A 80 -7.98 9.40 -3.97
C TYR A 80 -8.51 7.99 -4.28
N SER A 81 -8.83 7.74 -5.56
CA SER A 81 -9.38 6.45 -5.98
C SER A 81 -8.33 5.34 -6.00
N MET A 82 -8.73 4.08 -5.87
CA MET A 82 -7.81 2.94 -6.00
C MET A 82 -7.12 2.91 -7.36
N THR A 83 -7.81 3.31 -8.42
CA THR A 83 -7.26 3.39 -9.78
C THR A 83 -6.14 4.43 -9.88
N ASP A 84 -6.27 5.59 -9.22
CA ASP A 84 -5.20 6.59 -9.15
C ASP A 84 -3.97 6.07 -8.40
N ALA A 85 -4.23 5.32 -7.33
CA ALA A 85 -3.19 4.67 -6.53
C ALA A 85 -2.34 3.72 -7.38
N ILE A 86 -3.01 2.88 -8.17
CA ILE A 86 -2.37 1.90 -9.04
C ILE A 86 -1.61 2.59 -10.15
N ALA A 87 -2.20 3.61 -10.79
CA ALA A 87 -1.52 4.39 -11.83
C ALA A 87 -0.26 5.08 -11.30
N ALA A 88 -0.32 5.66 -10.10
CA ALA A 88 0.84 6.27 -9.46
C ALA A 88 1.91 5.23 -9.08
N LEU A 89 1.51 4.06 -8.58
CA LEU A 89 2.43 2.96 -8.29
C LEU A 89 3.11 2.44 -9.58
N GLU A 90 2.38 2.35 -10.69
CA GLU A 90 2.94 1.96 -11.99
C GLU A 90 3.92 3.02 -12.52
N GLN A 91 3.61 4.31 -12.36
CA GLN A 91 4.44 5.39 -12.85
C GLN A 91 5.69 5.66 -11.99
N TYR A 92 5.55 5.60 -10.67
CA TYR A 92 6.59 6.06 -9.73
C TYR A 92 7.17 4.95 -8.86
N GLY A 93 6.64 3.72 -8.94
CA GLY A 93 7.04 2.64 -8.07
C GLY A 93 6.71 2.92 -6.59
N THR A 94 7.49 2.32 -5.70
CA THR A 94 7.41 2.60 -4.27
C THR A 94 8.74 2.34 -3.57
N CYS A 95 9.05 3.16 -2.58
CA CYS A 95 10.24 2.97 -1.76
C CYS A 95 9.93 2.14 -0.50
N PHE A 96 10.96 1.76 0.27
CA PHE A 96 10.76 1.12 1.57
C PHE A 96 10.20 2.12 2.59
N GLU A 97 9.34 1.66 3.49
CA GLU A 97 8.83 2.50 4.59
C GLU A 97 9.95 2.95 5.54
N LEU A 98 11.09 2.25 5.57
CA LEU A 98 12.30 2.72 6.26
C LEU A 98 12.87 4.02 5.65
N ILE A 99 12.83 4.16 4.33
CA ILE A 99 13.35 5.33 3.60
C ILE A 99 12.37 6.49 3.67
N TRP A 100 11.08 6.22 3.50
CA TRP A 100 10.02 7.22 3.62
C TRP A 100 8.98 6.80 4.67
N PRO A 101 9.21 7.12 5.95
CA PRO A 101 8.43 6.58 7.06
C PRO A 101 7.04 7.21 7.17
N TYR A 102 6.12 6.42 7.74
CA TYR A 102 4.76 6.85 8.04
C TYR A 102 4.70 7.88 9.18
N LYS A 103 5.08 9.12 8.88
CA LYS A 103 5.03 10.26 9.79
C LYS A 103 3.97 11.24 9.31
N ILE A 104 3.04 11.63 10.19
CA ILE A 104 1.97 12.58 9.85
C ILE A 104 2.54 13.90 9.30
N SER A 105 3.71 14.33 9.79
CA SER A 105 4.41 15.52 9.28
C SER A 105 4.87 15.42 7.82
N TYR A 106 4.95 14.21 7.24
CA TYR A 106 5.37 13.98 5.85
C TYR A 106 4.20 13.88 4.89
N VAL A 107 2.95 13.91 5.38
CA VAL A 107 1.76 13.68 4.57
C VAL A 107 1.71 14.58 3.33
N ASN A 108 2.06 15.86 3.45
CA ASN A 108 2.06 16.79 2.31
C ASN A 108 3.48 17.19 1.86
N VAL A 109 4.49 16.44 2.29
CA VAL A 109 5.88 16.70 1.90
C VAL A 109 6.22 15.84 0.70
N GLN A 110 6.77 16.45 -0.34
CA GLN A 110 7.28 15.72 -1.49
C GLN A 110 8.45 14.82 -1.06
N PRO A 111 8.45 13.53 -1.44
CA PRO A 111 9.61 12.67 -1.27
C PRO A 111 10.84 13.27 -1.95
N SER A 112 12.01 13.07 -1.34
CA SER A 112 13.27 13.56 -1.92
C SER A 112 13.60 12.82 -3.21
N GLU A 113 14.46 13.40 -4.07
CA GLU A 113 14.94 12.73 -5.28
C GLU A 113 15.58 11.37 -4.97
N ALA A 114 16.41 11.28 -3.93
CA ALA A 114 16.98 10.01 -3.45
C ALA A 114 15.92 8.97 -3.04
N THR A 115 14.73 9.41 -2.62
CA THR A 115 13.60 8.50 -2.33
C THR A 115 12.98 7.96 -3.62
N TYR A 116 12.90 8.78 -4.67
CA TYR A 116 12.43 8.35 -6.00
C TYR A 116 13.43 7.42 -6.69
N GLU A 117 14.73 7.63 -6.53
CA GLU A 117 15.77 6.76 -7.11
C GLU A 117 15.72 5.31 -6.58
N GLN A 118 15.17 5.10 -5.38
CA GLN A 118 15.01 3.78 -4.78
C GLN A 118 13.76 3.04 -5.25
N ALA A 119 12.78 3.77 -5.81
CA ALA A 119 11.40 3.33 -5.98
C ALA A 119 11.19 2.37 -7.17
#